data_AF-A0A3B8WGP2-F1
#
_entry.id   AF-A0A3B8WGP2-F1
#
_cell.length_a   1.000
_cell.length_b   1.000
_cell.length_c   1.000
_cell.angle_alpha   90.00
_cell.angle_beta   90.00
_cell.angle_gamma   90.00
#
_symmetry.space_group_name_H-M   'P 1'
#
loop_
_entity.id
_entity.type
_entity.pdbx_description
1 polymer ?
#
loop_
_entity_poly.entity_id
_entity_poly.type
_entity_poly.pdbx_seq_one_letter_code
_entity_poly.pdbx_strand_id
1 'polypeptide(L)' 'MARVKRGVVARRRHKKILNQAKGYYGARSRVYRVAKQAV' A
#
# COMPACT_ATOMS: atom_id res chain seq x y z
N MET A 1 13.34 13.22 -24.18
CA MET A 1 12.26 12.44 -23.50
C MET A 1 12.02 13.03 -22.12
N ALA A 2 10.77 13.36 -21.76
CA ALA A 2 10.44 13.91 -20.44
C ALA A 2 10.23 12.79 -19.40
N ARG A 3 10.83 12.92 -18.21
CA ARG A 3 10.67 11.96 -17.11
C ARG A 3 9.34 12.17 -16.39
N VAL A 4 8.39 11.24 -16.54
CA VAL A 4 7.13 11.27 -15.79
C VAL A 4 7.37 10.78 -14.35
N LYS A 5 7.28 11.68 -13.37
CA LYS A 5 7.33 11.32 -11.94
C LYS A 5 6.03 10.63 -11.51
N ARG A 6 6.17 9.67 -10.59
CA ARG A 6 5.05 8.85 -10.07
C ARG A 6 4.13 9.61 -9.10
N GLY A 7 4.57 10.77 -8.59
CA GLY A 7 3.79 11.68 -7.75
C GLY A 7 3.02 10.98 -6.62
N VAL A 8 1.75 11.31 -6.48
CA VAL A 8 0.85 10.81 -5.44
C VAL A 8 0.28 9.42 -5.71
N VAL A 9 0.44 8.90 -6.94
CA VAL A 9 -0.18 7.64 -7.39
C VAL A 9 0.31 6.46 -6.55
N ALA A 10 1.60 6.42 -6.22
CA ALA A 10 2.17 5.37 -5.38
C ALA A 10 1.56 5.36 -3.97
N ARG A 11 1.43 6.53 -3.34
CA ARG A 11 0.84 6.66 -1.99
C ARG A 11 -0.64 6.25 -1.98
N ARG A 12 -1.42 6.62 -3.01
CA ARG A 12 -2.83 6.20 -3.14
C ARG A 12 -2.96 4.68 -3.27
N ARG A 13 -2.11 4.03 -4.08
CA ARG A 13 -2.10 2.56 -4.21
C ARG A 13 -1.79 1.86 -2.88
N HIS A 14 -0.82 2.37 -2.10
CA HIS A 14 -0.50 1.78 -0.80
C HIS A 14 -1.65 1.88 0.21
N LYS A 15 -2.34 3.04 0.25
CA LYS A 15 -3.50 3.22 1.12
C LYS A 15 -4.67 2.29 0.77
N LYS A 16 -4.87 1.96 -0.51
CA LYS A 16 -5.92 1.01 -0.93
C LYS A 16 -5.72 -0.38 -0.31
N ILE A 17 -4.50 -0.93 -0.41
CA ILE A 17 -4.16 -2.24 0.17
C ILE A 17 -4.22 -2.20 1.71
N LEU A 18 -3.69 -1.15 2.33
CA LEU A 18 -3.75 -1.01 3.80
C LEU A 18 -5.18 -0.89 4.32
N ASN A 19 -6.08 -0.26 3.55
CA ASN A 19 -7.49 -0.19 3.90
C ASN A 19 -8.18 -1.56 3.83
N GLN A 20 -7.79 -2.40 2.88
CA GLN A 20 -8.30 -3.78 2.76
C GLN A 20 -7.75 -4.68 3.87
N ALA A 21 -6.52 -4.44 4.31
CA ALA A 21 -5.85 -5.20 5.37
C ALA A 21 -6.26 -4.80 6.81
N LYS A 22 -7.25 -3.90 6.97
CA LYS A 22 -7.73 -3.50 8.30
C LYS A 22 -8.30 -4.71 9.04
N GLY A 23 -7.93 -4.86 10.31
CA GLY A 23 -8.32 -6.01 11.14
C GLY A 23 -7.29 -7.13 11.18
N TYR A 24 -6.27 -7.13 10.31
CA TYR A 24 -5.18 -8.10 10.42
C TYR A 24 -4.22 -7.77 11.58
N TYR A 25 -3.74 -8.84 12.23
CA TYR A 25 -2.86 -8.73 13.38
C TYR A 25 -1.44 -8.29 13.00
N GLY A 26 -0.86 -7.41 13.82
CA GLY A 26 0.54 -6.98 13.71
C GLY A 26 0.90 -6.26 12.40
N ALA A 27 2.01 -6.65 11.78
CA ALA A 27 2.54 -5.99 10.58
C ALA A 27 1.63 -6.13 9.34
N ARG A 28 0.70 -7.08 9.34
CA ARG A 28 -0.22 -7.36 8.24
C ARG A 28 -1.23 -6.24 7.98
N SER A 29 -1.51 -5.37 8.94
CA SER A 29 -2.38 -4.19 8.76
C SER A 29 -1.62 -2.86 8.67
N ARG A 30 -0.30 -2.85 8.96
CA ARG A 30 0.50 -1.63 9.08
C ARG A 30 1.53 -1.45 7.98
N VAL A 31 2.13 -2.54 7.48
CA VAL A 31 3.22 -2.49 6.51
C VAL A 31 2.70 -2.90 5.13
N TYR A 32 2.77 -2.01 4.14
CA TYR A 32 2.24 -2.28 2.79
C TYR A 32 2.75 -3.58 2.16
N ARG A 33 4.04 -3.89 2.29
CA ARG A 33 4.62 -5.12 1.71
C ARG A 33 4.02 -6.38 2.32
N VAL A 34 3.78 -6.37 3.63
CA VAL A 34 3.21 -7.51 4.37
C VAL A 34 1.70 -7.55 4.18
N ALA A 35 1.03 -6.40 4.21
CA ALA A 35 -0.39 -6.26 3.92
C ALA A 35 -0.74 -6.77 2.51
N LYS A 36 0.10 -6.50 1.51
CA LYS A 36 -0.06 -7.00 0.14
C LYS A 36 0.12 -8.53 0.02
N GLN A 37 0.81 -9.17 0.96
CA GLN A 37 0.94 -10.62 0.99
C GLN A 37 -0.23 -11.30 1.72
N ALA A 38 -0.88 -10.57 2.63
CA ALA A 38 -1.96 -11.07 3.47
C ALA A 38 -3.37 -10.79 2.90
N VAL A 39 -3.50 -9.75 2.08
CA VAL A 39 -4.68 -9.42 1.25
C VAL A 39 -4.50 -10.03 -0.12
#